data_AF-A0A3R6E0D7-F1
#
_entry.id   AF-A0A3R6E0D7-F1
#
_cell.length_a   1.000
_cell.length_b   1.000
_cell.length_c   1.000
_cell.angle_alpha   90.00
_cell.angle_beta   90.00
_cell.angle_gamma   90.00
#
_symmetry.space_group_name_H-M   'P 1'
#
loop_
_entity.id
_entity.type
_entity.pdbx_description
1 polymer ?
#
loop_
_entity_poly.entity_id
_entity_poly.type
_entity_poly.pdbx_seq_one_letter_code
_entity_poly.pdbx_strand_id
1 'polypeptide(L)'
;QFVIFYNGVEPLEDNKDYIELHLSDAFICAESNHLTTNAAPRQPVVTTDMPVSDIDVPDSAAQNTSSPISTRPCLECTARVYNINYGHNQELMARCRTLEEYSILIGRISSKVRNGIPLEPAADAAVQECIRNGILKDFLIKHRSEVVGMLLEEFDMDEYIKMERRDSYEDGHEDGLAEGKRLEQLHVVHNLFQKSIPAENCADLLNENTDFVNKIYSLCHAHPDWSDEDIYNALKEK
;
A
#
# COMPACT_ATOMS: atom_id res chain seq x y z
N GLN A 1 6.20 -17.84 -14.84
CA GLN A 1 6.55 -16.85 -15.86
C GLN A 1 5.33 -15.98 -16.09
N PHE A 2 5.48 -14.68 -15.87
CA PHE A 2 4.40 -13.71 -16.07
C PHE A 2 4.49 -13.11 -17.47
N VAL A 3 3.34 -12.72 -18.01
CA VAL A 3 3.25 -12.03 -19.31
C VAL A 3 2.52 -10.72 -19.09
N ILE A 4 3.13 -9.64 -19.56
CA ILE A 4 2.62 -8.28 -19.46
C ILE A 4 2.54 -7.72 -20.88
N PHE A 5 1.49 -6.95 -21.16
CA PHE A 5 1.38 -6.22 -22.43
C PHE A 5 1.65 -4.74 -22.19
N TYR A 6 2.58 -4.19 -22.96
CA TYR A 6 2.98 -2.80 -22.89
C TYR A 6 2.44 -2.02 -24.09
N ASN A 7 1.74 -0.92 -23.80
CA ASN A 7 1.17 -0.01 -24.78
C ASN A 7 1.39 1.45 -24.36
N GLY A 8 2.63 1.76 -23.96
CA GLY A 8 3.01 3.07 -23.47
C GLY A 8 3.68 3.95 -24.53
N VAL A 9 3.87 5.22 -24.16
CA VAL A 9 4.41 6.27 -25.02
C VAL A 9 5.93 6.17 -25.18
N GLU A 10 6.62 5.70 -24.14
CA GLU A 10 8.06 5.50 -24.17
C GLU A 10 8.39 4.21 -24.94
N PRO A 11 9.22 4.27 -26.00
CA PRO A 11 9.59 3.05 -26.70
C PRO A 11 10.40 2.16 -25.76
N LEU A 12 10.18 0.84 -25.85
CA LEU A 12 11.08 -0.12 -25.23
C LEU A 12 12.49 0.06 -25.83
N GLU A 13 13.52 -0.13 -25.00
CA GLU A 13 14.92 0.01 -25.41
C GLU A 13 15.23 -0.79 -26.68
N ASP A 14 16.00 -0.18 -27.59
CA ASP A 14 16.39 -0.73 -28.89
C ASP A 14 15.23 -1.14 -29.83
N ASN A 15 14.03 -0.58 -29.65
CA ASN A 15 12.86 -0.89 -30.48
C ASN A 15 12.49 -2.38 -30.45
N LYS A 16 12.77 -3.05 -29.33
CA LYS A 16 12.49 -4.48 -29.13
C LYS A 16 10.98 -4.73 -29.04
N ASP A 17 10.58 -5.90 -29.51
CA ASP A 17 9.20 -6.39 -29.39
C ASP A 17 8.88 -6.91 -27.97
N TYR A 18 9.89 -7.15 -27.14
CA TYR A 18 9.68 -7.45 -25.73
C TYR A 18 10.91 -7.10 -24.88
N ILE A 19 10.69 -6.96 -23.57
CA ILE A 19 11.74 -6.97 -22.55
C ILE A 19 11.44 -8.06 -21.51
N GLU A 20 12.46 -8.54 -20.82
CA GLU A 20 12.31 -9.46 -19.70
C GLU A 20 12.69 -8.74 -18.41
N LEU A 21 11.77 -8.73 -17.45
CA LEU A 21 11.98 -8.17 -16.13
C LEU A 21 12.29 -9.30 -15.18
N HIS A 22 13.36 -9.13 -14.42
CA HIS A 22 13.80 -10.05 -13.39
C HIS A 22 13.52 -9.46 -12.02
N LEU A 23 12.91 -10.26 -11.14
CA LEU A 23 12.64 -9.80 -9.78
C LEU A 23 13.93 -9.49 -9.03
N SER A 24 15.03 -10.18 -9.35
CA SER A 24 16.36 -9.88 -8.82
C SER A 24 16.81 -8.44 -9.08
N ASP A 25 16.44 -7.83 -10.22
CA ASP A 25 16.89 -6.49 -10.60
C ASP A 25 16.31 -5.42 -9.67
N ALA A 26 15.09 -5.63 -9.18
CA ALA A 26 14.45 -4.73 -8.22
C ALA A 26 15.19 -4.66 -6.87
N PHE A 27 15.79 -5.76 -6.43
CA PHE A 27 16.55 -5.82 -5.17
C PHE A 27 17.93 -5.17 -5.29
N ILE A 28 18.56 -5.23 -6.47
CA ILE A 28 19.83 -4.55 -6.73
C ILE A 28 19.64 -3.01 -6.67
N CYS A 29 18.53 -2.51 -7.20
CA CYS A 29 18.19 -1.09 -7.10
C CYS A 29 17.88 -0.62 -5.65
N ALA A 30 17.31 -1.49 -4.81
CA ALA A 30 17.00 -1.16 -3.41
C ALA A 30 18.27 -1.03 -2.55
N GLU A 31 19.28 -1.87 -2.77
CA GLU A 31 20.57 -1.76 -2.07
C GLU A 31 21.33 -0.48 -2.45
N SER A 32 21.19 -0.01 -3.70
CA SER A 32 21.82 1.25 -4.14
C SER A 32 21.19 2.49 -3.48
N ASN A 33 19.94 2.42 -3.02
CA ASN A 33 19.27 3.52 -2.31
C ASN A 33 19.58 3.55 -0.81
N HIS A 34 20.11 2.46 -0.24
CA HIS A 34 20.49 2.39 1.19
C HIS A 34 21.92 2.85 1.48
N LEU A 35 22.74 3.12 0.46
CA LEU A 35 24.14 3.50 0.64
C LEU A 35 24.37 4.96 1.07
N THR A 36 23.35 5.65 1.58
CA THR A 36 23.48 6.99 2.20
C THR A 36 23.02 7.05 3.65
N THR A 37 22.70 5.95 4.31
CA THR A 37 22.48 5.98 5.76
C THR A 37 23.27 4.88 6.46
N ASN A 38 24.38 5.29 7.09
CA ASN A 38 25.13 4.47 8.04
C ASN A 38 24.21 4.11 9.22
N ALA A 39 23.45 3.02 9.10
CA ALA A 39 22.78 2.39 10.21
C ALA A 39 23.03 0.88 10.13
N ALA A 40 23.59 0.34 11.21
CA ALA A 40 24.04 -1.04 11.31
C ALA A 40 22.93 -2.04 10.91
N PRO A 41 23.27 -3.15 10.22
CA PRO A 41 22.30 -4.09 9.72
C PRO A 41 21.66 -4.85 10.89
N ARG A 42 20.35 -4.64 11.09
CA ARG A 42 19.54 -5.54 11.92
C ARG A 42 19.20 -6.78 11.10
N GLN A 43 19.73 -7.93 11.51
CA GLN A 43 19.33 -9.23 10.96
C GLN A 43 17.88 -9.55 11.38
N PRO A 44 17.06 -10.12 10.49
CA PRO A 44 15.74 -10.61 10.87
C PRO A 44 15.90 -11.94 11.63
N VAL A 45 15.54 -11.94 12.91
CA VAL A 45 15.44 -13.15 13.73
C VAL A 45 14.16 -13.88 13.32
N VAL A 46 14.30 -14.95 12.55
CA VAL A 46 13.24 -15.93 12.33
C VAL A 46 13.43 -17.03 13.37
N THR A 47 12.75 -16.91 14.50
CA THR A 47 12.66 -17.99 15.48
C THR A 47 11.60 -18.98 14.99
N THR A 48 12.03 -20.12 14.46
CA THR A 48 11.15 -21.29 14.34
C THR A 48 11.66 -22.35 15.30
N ASP A 49 11.00 -22.41 16.46
CA ASP A 49 11.14 -23.50 17.41
C ASP A 49 10.47 -24.77 16.83
N MET A 50 11.29 -25.74 16.44
CA MET A 50 10.87 -27.15 16.34
C MET A 50 11.82 -27.99 17.21
N PRO A 51 11.33 -28.84 18.13
CA PRO A 51 12.20 -29.67 18.94
C PRO A 51 12.60 -30.91 18.13
N VAL A 52 13.89 -31.05 17.83
CA VAL A 52 14.45 -32.30 17.30
C VAL A 52 15.13 -33.05 18.45
N SER A 53 14.59 -34.23 18.72
CA SER A 53 15.08 -35.24 19.65
C SER A 53 16.48 -35.74 19.32
N ASP A 54 17.30 -35.84 20.38
CA ASP A 54 18.50 -36.65 20.60
C ASP A 54 19.16 -37.34 19.39
N ILE A 55 20.28 -36.77 18.93
CA ILE A 55 21.30 -37.49 18.17
C ILE A 55 22.67 -37.23 18.81
N ASP A 56 23.31 -38.31 19.23
CA ASP A 56 24.63 -38.38 19.86
C ASP A 56 25.71 -37.62 19.09
N VAL A 57 26.50 -36.86 19.85
CA VAL A 57 27.70 -36.14 19.40
C VAL A 57 28.86 -37.12 19.21
N PRO A 58 29.56 -37.07 18.06
CA PRO A 58 30.99 -37.31 18.08
C PRO A 58 31.76 -36.04 17.70
N ASP A 59 32.63 -35.68 18.62
CA ASP A 59 33.61 -34.61 18.58
C ASP A 59 34.47 -34.69 17.31
N SER A 60 34.26 -33.77 16.37
CA SER A 60 35.25 -33.50 15.33
C SER A 60 35.12 -32.06 14.82
N ALA A 61 36.19 -31.31 15.03
CA ALA A 61 36.36 -29.93 14.60
C ALA A 61 36.29 -29.82 13.06
N ALA A 62 35.08 -29.71 12.53
CA ALA A 62 34.84 -29.33 11.15
C ALA A 62 34.69 -27.80 11.10
N GLN A 63 35.61 -27.19 10.37
CA GLN A 63 35.69 -25.76 10.12
C GLN A 63 34.33 -25.25 9.63
N ASN A 64 33.75 -24.28 10.34
CA ASN A 64 32.68 -23.43 9.83
C ASN A 64 33.27 -22.53 8.74
N THR A 65 33.60 -23.11 7.59
CA THR A 65 33.78 -22.34 6.38
C THR A 65 32.38 -21.89 6.00
N SER A 66 32.10 -20.60 6.21
CA SER A 66 30.91 -19.97 5.67
C SER A 66 30.97 -20.19 4.16
N SER A 67 30.23 -21.19 3.70
CA SER A 67 29.96 -21.37 2.29
C SER A 67 29.48 -20.01 1.80
N PRO A 68 30.03 -19.47 0.70
CA PRO A 68 29.57 -18.18 0.19
C PRO A 68 28.07 -18.31 0.04
N ILE A 69 27.33 -17.48 0.80
CA ILE A 69 25.87 -17.39 0.69
C ILE A 69 25.61 -17.30 -0.81
N SER A 70 24.92 -18.31 -1.34
CA SER A 70 24.60 -18.38 -2.76
C SER A 70 24.01 -17.03 -3.14
N THR A 71 24.75 -16.23 -3.92
CA THR A 71 24.30 -14.94 -4.47
C THR A 71 23.18 -15.13 -5.50
N ARG A 72 22.81 -16.39 -5.78
CA ARG A 72 21.61 -16.69 -6.56
C ARG A 72 20.40 -16.63 -5.63
N PRO A 73 19.38 -15.82 -5.98
CA PRO A 73 18.15 -15.77 -5.22
C PRO A 73 17.53 -17.17 -5.15
N CYS A 74 16.98 -17.53 -3.99
CA CYS A 74 16.30 -18.81 -3.78
C CYS A 74 14.98 -18.93 -4.56
N LEU A 75 14.47 -17.79 -5.04
CA LEU A 75 13.32 -17.66 -5.92
C LEU A 75 13.60 -16.56 -6.96
N GLU A 76 13.58 -16.92 -8.24
CA GLU A 76 13.68 -15.96 -9.34
C GLU A 76 12.33 -15.91 -10.08
N CYS A 77 11.76 -14.71 -10.19
CA CYS A 77 10.50 -14.49 -10.89
C CYS A 77 10.78 -13.63 -12.13
N THR A 78 10.45 -14.17 -13.30
CA THR A 78 10.60 -13.45 -14.56
C THR A 78 9.25 -13.08 -15.16
N ALA A 79 9.16 -11.85 -15.69
CA ALA A 79 8.03 -11.35 -16.44
C ALA A 79 8.48 -10.93 -17.84
N ARG A 80 7.83 -11.46 -18.87
CA ARG A 80 8.01 -10.96 -20.25
C ARG A 80 7.00 -9.88 -20.55
N VAL A 81 7.50 -8.72 -20.97
CA VAL A 81 6.69 -7.56 -21.33
C VAL A 81 6.69 -7.44 -22.85
N TYR A 82 5.57 -7.75 -23.50
CA TYR A 82 5.43 -7.65 -24.95
C TYR A 82 4.93 -6.26 -25.36
N ASN A 83 5.61 -5.66 -26.33
CA ASN A 83 5.21 -4.39 -26.93
C ASN A 83 4.01 -4.56 -27.87
N ILE A 84 2.83 -4.15 -27.45
CA ILE A 84 1.62 -4.23 -28.26
C ILE A 84 1.26 -2.89 -28.94
N ASN A 85 2.19 -1.93 -28.94
CA ASN A 85 2.03 -0.71 -29.73
C ASN A 85 1.83 -1.04 -31.21
N TYR A 86 1.06 -0.21 -31.91
CA TYR A 86 0.80 -0.41 -33.33
C TYR A 86 2.10 -0.51 -34.16
N GLY A 87 2.24 -1.60 -34.92
CA GLY A 87 3.43 -1.90 -35.72
C GLY A 87 4.39 -2.92 -35.09
N HIS A 88 4.19 -3.31 -33.83
CA HIS A 88 5.01 -4.28 -33.09
C HIS A 88 4.36 -5.65 -32.97
N ASN A 89 5.15 -6.66 -32.61
CA ASN A 89 4.72 -8.05 -32.39
C ASN A 89 3.77 -8.57 -33.49
N GLN A 90 4.18 -8.44 -34.76
CA GLN A 90 3.34 -8.73 -35.93
C GLN A 90 2.74 -10.15 -35.91
N GLU A 91 3.49 -11.15 -35.44
CA GLU A 91 2.98 -12.51 -35.32
C GLU A 91 1.86 -12.62 -34.28
N LEU A 92 1.99 -11.95 -33.14
CA LEU A 92 0.95 -11.90 -32.11
C LEU A 92 -0.31 -11.20 -32.64
N MET A 93 -0.13 -10.09 -33.34
CA MET A 93 -1.23 -9.33 -33.96
C MET A 93 -1.96 -10.18 -35.01
N ALA A 94 -1.23 -10.89 -35.87
CA ALA A 94 -1.79 -11.77 -36.88
C ALA A 94 -2.61 -12.93 -36.28
N ARG A 95 -2.29 -13.36 -35.05
CA ARG A 95 -3.00 -14.42 -34.34
C ARG A 95 -4.19 -13.92 -33.51
N CYS A 96 -4.22 -12.64 -33.15
CA CYS A 96 -5.26 -12.06 -32.31
C CYS A 96 -5.78 -10.75 -32.90
N ARG A 97 -6.81 -10.88 -33.76
CA ARG A 97 -7.45 -9.74 -34.43
C ARG A 97 -7.96 -8.67 -33.46
N THR A 98 -8.54 -9.06 -32.32
CA THR A 98 -9.03 -8.09 -31.32
C THR A 98 -7.89 -7.25 -30.74
N LEU A 99 -6.73 -7.87 -30.49
CA LEU A 99 -5.54 -7.18 -29.98
C LEU A 99 -4.93 -6.27 -31.06
N GLU A 100 -4.89 -6.72 -32.30
CA GLU A 100 -4.50 -5.91 -33.45
C GLU A 100 -5.40 -4.67 -33.59
N GLU A 101 -6.72 -4.86 -33.60
CA GLU A 101 -7.70 -3.77 -33.70
C GLU A 101 -7.61 -2.79 -32.51
N TYR A 102 -7.34 -3.30 -31.30
CA TYR A 102 -7.02 -2.48 -30.13
C TYR A 102 -5.74 -1.66 -30.33
N SER A 103 -4.65 -2.27 -30.81
CA SER A 103 -3.39 -1.55 -31.07
C SER A 103 -3.59 -0.40 -32.06
N ILE A 104 -4.44 -0.59 -33.08
CA ILE A 104 -4.79 0.45 -34.06
C ILE A 104 -5.56 1.60 -33.40
N LEU A 105 -6.55 1.28 -32.54
CA LEU A 105 -7.29 2.31 -31.80
C LEU A 105 -6.34 3.18 -30.99
N ILE A 106 -5.47 2.56 -30.18
CA ILE A 106 -4.55 3.31 -29.32
C ILE A 106 -3.53 4.08 -30.17
N GLY A 107 -2.99 3.48 -31.24
CA GLY A 107 -2.09 4.15 -32.17
C GLY A 107 -2.71 5.42 -32.79
N ARG A 108 -4.01 5.40 -33.11
CA ARG A 108 -4.75 6.57 -33.61
C ARG A 108 -4.93 7.65 -32.55
N ILE A 109 -5.18 7.26 -31.30
CA ILE A 109 -5.30 8.19 -30.17
C ILE A 109 -3.95 8.86 -29.93
N SER A 110 -2.90 8.07 -29.73
CA SER A 110 -1.54 8.55 -29.50
C SER A 110 -1.03 9.45 -30.63
N SER A 111 -1.34 9.13 -31.89
CA SER A 111 -0.99 9.98 -33.03
C SER A 111 -1.68 11.35 -32.98
N LYS A 112 -2.98 11.40 -32.65
CA LYS A 112 -3.73 12.65 -32.51
C LYS A 112 -3.21 13.50 -31.34
N VAL A 113 -2.92 12.87 -30.21
CA VAL A 113 -2.31 13.54 -29.04
C VAL A 113 -0.94 14.12 -29.39
N ARG A 114 -0.10 13.36 -30.09
CA ARG A 114 1.23 13.83 -30.56
C ARG A 114 1.14 15.01 -31.52
N ASN A 115 0.03 15.11 -32.27
CA ASN A 115 -0.27 16.24 -33.15
C ASN A 115 -0.86 17.45 -32.40
N GLY A 116 -0.89 17.43 -31.06
CA GLY A 116 -1.34 18.55 -30.22
C GLY A 116 -2.85 18.58 -29.94
N ILE A 117 -3.59 17.52 -30.29
CA ILE A 117 -5.02 17.41 -29.95
C ILE A 117 -5.12 16.93 -28.48
N PRO A 118 -5.91 17.59 -27.60
CA PRO A 118 -6.11 17.10 -26.24
C PRO A 118 -6.66 15.67 -26.19
N LEU A 119 -6.38 14.93 -25.11
CA LEU A 119 -6.66 13.48 -25.01
C LEU A 119 -8.13 13.14 -25.26
N GLU A 120 -9.07 13.86 -24.64
CA GLU A 120 -10.51 13.62 -24.81
C GLU A 120 -10.98 13.76 -26.27
N PRO A 121 -10.77 14.89 -26.97
CA PRO A 121 -11.13 15.01 -28.38
C PRO A 121 -10.33 14.07 -29.29
N ALA A 122 -9.09 13.73 -28.92
CA ALA A 122 -8.29 12.74 -29.66
C ALA A 122 -8.91 11.33 -29.54
N ALA A 123 -9.30 10.93 -28.33
CA ALA A 123 -9.96 9.66 -28.03
C ALA A 123 -11.28 9.56 -28.78
N ASP A 124 -12.13 10.58 -28.69
CA ASP A 124 -13.42 10.55 -29.37
C ASP A 124 -13.28 10.46 -30.89
N ALA A 125 -12.42 11.31 -31.48
CA ALA A 125 -12.17 11.29 -32.92
C ALA A 125 -11.62 9.94 -33.40
N ALA A 126 -10.74 9.30 -32.63
CA ALA A 126 -10.21 7.98 -32.94
C ALA A 126 -11.27 6.88 -32.83
N VAL A 127 -12.12 6.89 -31.79
CA VAL A 127 -13.22 5.94 -31.63
C VAL A 127 -14.18 6.03 -32.82
N GLN A 128 -14.57 7.24 -33.22
CA GLN A 128 -15.44 7.44 -34.38
C GLN A 128 -14.81 6.93 -35.68
N GLU A 129 -13.51 7.14 -35.87
CA GLU A 129 -12.76 6.61 -37.00
C GLU A 129 -12.67 5.07 -37.00
N CYS A 130 -12.50 4.46 -35.83
CA CYS A 130 -12.46 3.00 -35.67
C CYS A 130 -13.82 2.37 -35.98
N ILE A 131 -14.92 2.94 -35.46
CA ILE A 131 -16.28 2.48 -35.76
C ILE A 131 -16.56 2.53 -37.27
N ARG A 132 -16.21 3.64 -37.94
CA ARG A 132 -16.36 3.78 -39.40
C ARG A 132 -15.55 2.75 -40.18
N ASN A 133 -14.34 2.44 -39.72
CA ASN A 133 -13.43 1.53 -40.40
C ASN A 133 -13.62 0.06 -39.99
N GLY A 134 -14.63 -0.26 -39.16
CA GLY A 134 -14.92 -1.63 -38.74
C GLY A 134 -13.97 -2.19 -37.68
N ILE A 135 -13.19 -1.34 -37.01
CA ILE A 135 -12.19 -1.71 -36.00
C ILE A 135 -12.85 -1.64 -34.63
N LEU A 136 -12.86 -2.76 -33.88
CA LEU A 136 -13.58 -2.90 -32.60
C LEU A 136 -15.03 -2.40 -32.65
N LYS A 137 -15.66 -2.44 -33.83
CA LYS A 137 -16.89 -1.68 -34.10
C LYS A 137 -18.01 -1.96 -33.10
N ASP A 138 -18.37 -3.24 -32.93
CA ASP A 138 -19.50 -3.62 -32.08
C ASP A 138 -19.23 -3.30 -30.60
N PHE A 139 -17.98 -3.46 -30.17
CA PHE A 139 -17.53 -3.11 -28.82
C PHE A 139 -17.61 -1.59 -28.60
N LEU A 140 -17.03 -0.79 -29.50
CA LEU A 140 -16.98 0.66 -29.39
C LEU A 140 -18.37 1.31 -29.50
N ILE A 141 -19.27 0.76 -30.31
CA ILE A 141 -20.66 1.25 -30.38
C ILE A 141 -21.35 1.11 -29.02
N LYS A 142 -21.11 -0.01 -28.32
CA LYS A 142 -21.75 -0.30 -27.03
C LYS A 142 -21.07 0.40 -25.85
N HIS A 143 -19.75 0.54 -25.89
CA HIS A 143 -18.93 0.96 -24.75
C HIS A 143 -18.18 2.29 -24.97
N ARG A 144 -18.59 3.14 -25.93
CA ARG A 144 -17.88 4.40 -26.26
C ARG A 144 -17.59 5.26 -25.03
N SER A 145 -18.60 5.56 -24.22
CA SER A 145 -18.43 6.47 -23.07
C SER A 145 -17.50 5.88 -22.02
N GLU A 146 -17.53 4.55 -21.82
CA GLU A 146 -16.67 3.84 -20.88
C GLU A 146 -15.21 3.83 -21.37
N VAL A 147 -14.98 3.57 -22.66
CA VAL A 147 -13.63 3.60 -23.24
C VAL A 147 -13.01 4.99 -23.14
N VAL A 148 -13.78 6.05 -23.45
CA VAL A 148 -13.28 7.42 -23.33
C VAL A 148 -13.07 7.79 -21.86
N GLY A 149 -14.00 7.41 -20.97
CA GLY A 149 -13.86 7.64 -19.52
C GLY A 149 -12.61 6.99 -18.95
N MET A 150 -12.41 5.69 -19.19
CA MET A 150 -11.24 4.95 -18.74
C MET A 150 -9.91 5.50 -19.28
N LEU A 151 -9.90 6.07 -20.49
CA LEU A 151 -8.70 6.72 -21.04
C LEU A 151 -8.37 8.05 -20.36
N LEU A 152 -9.38 8.77 -19.87
CA LEU A 152 -9.22 10.07 -19.21
C LEU A 152 -8.99 9.95 -17.71
N GLU A 153 -9.38 8.83 -17.12
CA GLU A 153 -9.13 8.52 -15.73
C GLU A 153 -7.66 8.13 -15.53
N GLU A 154 -6.85 9.11 -15.14
CA GLU A 154 -5.51 8.87 -14.65
C GLU A 154 -5.54 8.52 -13.16
N PHE A 155 -4.84 7.46 -12.79
CA PHE A 155 -4.64 7.12 -11.39
C PHE A 155 -3.52 7.99 -10.81
N ASP A 156 -3.91 8.99 -10.02
CA ASP A 156 -2.99 9.89 -9.33
C ASP A 156 -2.61 9.32 -7.95
N MET A 157 -1.43 8.70 -7.90
CA MET A 157 -0.86 8.17 -6.65
C MET A 157 -0.64 9.25 -5.58
N ASP A 158 -0.30 10.49 -5.98
CA ASP A 158 -0.06 11.57 -5.04
C ASP A 158 -1.37 12.02 -4.40
N GLU A 159 -2.46 12.11 -5.16
CA GLU A 159 -3.79 12.39 -4.62
C GLU A 159 -4.28 11.27 -3.71
N TYR A 160 -4.05 10.01 -4.05
CA TYR A 160 -4.36 8.88 -3.16
C TYR A 160 -3.60 8.98 -1.83
N ILE A 161 -2.29 9.21 -1.88
CA ILE A 161 -1.47 9.37 -0.66
C ILE A 161 -1.92 10.58 0.16
N LYS A 162 -2.29 11.70 -0.49
CA LYS A 162 -2.82 12.88 0.22
C LYS A 162 -4.15 12.58 0.92
N MET A 163 -5.03 11.83 0.26
CA MET A 163 -6.31 11.41 0.84
C MET A 163 -6.07 10.50 2.06
N GLU A 164 -5.26 9.46 1.92
CA GLU A 164 -4.93 8.54 3.02
C GLU A 164 -4.35 9.27 4.23
N ARG A 165 -3.44 10.23 4.01
CA ARG A 165 -2.88 11.06 5.09
C ARG A 165 -3.93 11.93 5.77
N ARG A 166 -4.90 12.45 5.02
CA ARG A 166 -5.97 13.29 5.57
C ARG A 166 -6.88 12.47 6.46
N ASP A 167 -7.34 11.33 5.95
CA ASP A 167 -8.23 10.43 6.69
C ASP A 167 -7.54 9.93 7.96
N SER A 168 -6.26 9.51 7.86
CA SER A 168 -5.46 9.11 9.03
C SER A 168 -5.26 10.24 10.05
N TYR A 169 -5.14 11.49 9.59
CA TYR A 169 -5.02 12.64 10.47
C TYR A 169 -6.33 12.97 11.16
N GLU A 170 -7.46 12.89 10.44
CA GLU A 170 -8.78 13.15 10.97
C GLU A 170 -9.16 12.12 12.04
N ASP A 171 -8.96 10.83 11.76
CA ASP A 171 -9.14 9.74 12.72
C ASP A 171 -8.25 9.94 13.95
N GLY A 172 -6.95 10.20 13.76
CA GLY A 172 -6.02 10.42 14.86
C GLY A 172 -6.32 11.68 15.68
N HIS A 173 -6.85 12.73 15.06
CA HIS A 173 -7.27 13.95 15.75
C HIS A 173 -8.55 13.74 16.56
N GLU A 174 -9.54 13.02 16.01
CA GLU A 174 -10.76 12.68 16.74
C GLU A 174 -10.45 11.78 17.94
N ASP A 175 -9.65 10.73 17.75
CA ASP A 175 -9.18 9.86 18.83
C ASP A 175 -8.40 10.65 19.90
N GLY A 176 -7.48 11.51 19.50
CA GLY A 176 -6.70 12.35 20.41
C GLY A 176 -7.56 13.34 21.20
N LEU A 177 -8.60 13.90 20.58
CA LEU A 177 -9.54 14.79 21.26
C LEU A 177 -10.44 14.05 22.25
N ALA A 178 -10.93 12.87 21.89
CA ALA A 178 -11.73 12.01 22.77
C ALA A 178 -10.90 11.54 23.97
N GLU A 179 -9.66 11.14 23.72
CA GLU A 179 -8.66 10.80 24.71
C GLU A 179 -8.40 11.93 25.71
N GLY A 180 -8.11 13.14 25.19
CA GLY A 180 -7.85 14.31 26.01
C GLY A 180 -9.02 14.67 26.93
N LYS A 181 -10.26 14.58 26.42
CA LYS A 181 -11.47 14.81 27.23
C LYS A 181 -11.61 13.79 28.36
N ARG A 182 -11.34 12.51 28.09
CA ARG A 182 -11.39 11.47 29.13
C ARG A 182 -10.31 11.67 30.19
N LEU A 183 -9.11 12.07 29.80
CA LEU A 183 -8.02 12.34 30.73
C LEU A 183 -8.33 13.57 31.60
N GLU A 184 -8.93 14.62 31.03
CA GLU A 184 -9.40 15.79 31.78
C GLU A 184 -10.48 15.40 32.79
N GLN A 185 -11.49 14.64 32.37
CA GLN A 185 -12.54 14.12 33.26
C GLN A 185 -11.94 13.29 34.40
N LEU A 186 -11.00 12.40 34.09
CA LEU A 186 -10.29 11.59 35.07
C LEU A 186 -9.54 12.47 36.08
N HIS A 187 -8.76 13.43 35.58
CA HIS A 187 -7.97 14.34 36.41
C HIS A 187 -8.84 15.12 37.39
N VAL A 188 -10.00 15.61 36.94
CA VAL A 188 -10.96 16.32 37.81
C VAL A 188 -11.50 15.38 38.89
N VAL A 189 -11.90 14.16 38.54
CA VAL A 189 -12.39 13.16 39.51
C VAL A 189 -11.32 12.81 40.53
N HIS A 190 -10.08 12.58 40.10
CA HIS A 190 -8.95 12.29 41.00
C HIS A 190 -8.65 13.48 41.93
N ASN A 191 -8.70 14.72 41.43
CA ASN A 191 -8.53 15.91 42.26
C ASN A 191 -9.62 16.05 43.34
N LEU A 192 -10.88 15.75 43.00
CA LEU A 192 -11.99 15.79 43.96
C LEU A 192 -11.86 14.67 45.01
N PHE A 193 -11.38 13.49 44.61
CA PHE A 193 -11.04 12.41 45.54
C PHE A 193 -9.97 12.84 46.55
N GLN A 194 -8.88 13.47 46.09
CA GLN A 194 -7.82 13.99 46.96
C GLN A 194 -8.33 15.04 47.96
N LYS A 195 -9.38 15.79 47.59
CA LYS A 195 -10.09 16.74 48.45
C LYS A 195 -11.11 16.09 49.39
N SER A 196 -11.16 14.75 49.45
CA SER A 196 -12.06 13.96 50.30
C SER A 196 -13.55 14.20 50.00
N ILE A 197 -13.90 14.52 48.75
CA ILE A 197 -15.29 14.64 48.33
C ILE A 197 -15.85 13.24 48.07
N PRO A 198 -17.06 12.88 48.54
CA PRO A 198 -17.67 11.58 48.26
C PRO A 198 -17.97 11.37 46.76
N ALA A 199 -17.90 10.12 46.30
CA ALA A 199 -18.14 9.74 44.91
C ALA A 199 -19.54 10.15 44.39
N GLU A 200 -20.57 10.01 45.23
CA GLU A 200 -21.96 10.40 44.91
C GLU A 200 -22.04 11.90 44.58
N ASN A 201 -21.45 12.75 45.41
CA ASN A 201 -21.39 14.19 45.17
C ASN A 201 -20.54 14.55 43.94
N CYS A 202 -19.50 13.77 43.63
CA CYS A 202 -18.69 13.99 42.42
C CYS A 202 -19.47 13.66 41.14
N ALA A 203 -20.18 12.53 41.11
CA ALA A 203 -21.01 12.15 39.97
C ALA A 203 -22.09 13.21 39.70
N ASP A 204 -22.72 13.71 40.77
CA ASP A 204 -23.72 14.78 40.68
C ASP A 204 -23.12 16.12 40.23
N LEU A 205 -21.95 16.51 40.77
CA LEU A 205 -21.30 17.79 40.44
C LEU A 205 -20.78 17.84 39.01
N LEU A 206 -20.29 16.71 38.50
CA LEU A 206 -19.74 16.60 37.14
C LEU A 206 -20.78 16.15 36.11
N ASN A 207 -21.99 15.77 36.55
CA ASN A 207 -23.02 15.16 35.70
C ASN A 207 -22.47 13.96 34.90
N GLU A 208 -21.66 13.15 35.58
CA GLU A 208 -20.93 12.01 35.01
C GLU A 208 -21.57 10.68 35.43
N ASN A 209 -21.24 9.61 34.70
CA ASN A 209 -21.72 8.28 35.06
C ASN A 209 -21.17 7.83 36.42
N THR A 210 -22.06 7.48 37.36
CA THR A 210 -21.73 6.99 38.69
C THR A 210 -20.81 5.76 38.67
N ASP A 211 -20.95 4.88 37.68
CA ASP A 211 -20.09 3.70 37.50
C ASP A 211 -18.65 4.09 37.15
N PHE A 212 -18.47 5.11 36.32
CA PHE A 212 -17.15 5.63 35.93
C PHE A 212 -16.44 6.25 37.14
N VAL A 213 -17.13 7.13 37.88
CA VAL A 213 -16.60 7.77 39.09
C VAL A 213 -16.24 6.73 40.16
N ASN A 214 -17.13 5.76 40.41
CA ASN A 214 -16.87 4.69 41.38
C ASN A 214 -15.67 3.82 40.98
N LYS A 215 -15.49 3.55 39.68
CA LYS A 215 -14.34 2.79 39.18
C LYS A 215 -13.04 3.55 39.45
N ILE A 216 -12.99 4.85 39.19
CA ILE A 216 -11.82 5.70 39.50
C ILE A 216 -11.54 5.69 41.00
N TYR A 217 -12.57 5.92 41.83
CA TYR A 217 -12.42 5.91 43.29
C TYR A 217 -11.88 4.57 43.78
N SER A 218 -12.36 3.44 43.24
CA SER A 218 -11.85 2.13 43.61
C SER A 218 -10.36 1.96 43.29
N LEU A 219 -9.89 2.49 42.14
CA LEU A 219 -8.49 2.47 41.74
C LEU A 219 -7.64 3.37 42.66
N CYS A 220 -8.12 4.57 43.00
CA CYS A 220 -7.40 5.46 43.92
C CYS A 220 -7.27 4.89 45.33
N HIS A 221 -8.28 4.17 45.84
CA HIS A 221 -8.19 3.49 47.14
C HIS A 221 -7.26 2.27 47.10
N ALA A 222 -7.28 1.50 46.00
CA ALA A 222 -6.44 0.33 45.82
C ALA A 222 -4.96 0.70 45.59
N HIS A 223 -4.72 1.83 44.93
CA HIS A 223 -3.40 2.29 44.53
C HIS A 223 -3.22 3.80 44.81
N PRO A 224 -2.95 4.19 46.08
CA PRO A 224 -2.84 5.60 46.46
C PRO A 224 -1.67 6.36 45.81
N ASP A 225 -0.65 5.63 45.32
CA ASP A 225 0.56 6.21 44.74
C ASP A 225 0.47 6.37 43.20
N TRP A 226 -0.64 5.99 42.58
CA TRP A 226 -0.81 6.05 41.13
C TRP A 226 -1.02 7.48 40.61
N SER A 227 -0.40 7.78 39.48
CA SER A 227 -0.64 9.01 38.73
C SER A 227 -1.93 8.91 37.90
N ASP A 228 -2.40 10.05 37.38
CA ASP A 228 -3.55 10.08 36.46
C ASP A 228 -3.33 9.16 35.25
N GLU A 229 -2.10 9.10 34.75
CA GLU A 229 -1.73 8.26 33.60
C GLU A 229 -1.82 6.76 33.94
N ASP A 230 -1.44 6.36 35.15
CA ASP A 230 -1.52 4.96 35.60
C ASP A 230 -2.98 4.53 35.76
N ILE A 231 -3.80 5.39 36.37
CA ILE A 231 -5.25 5.15 36.52
C ILE A 231 -5.92 5.10 35.14
N TYR A 232 -5.52 5.99 34.24
CA TYR A 232 -6.04 6.05 32.88
C TYR A 232 -5.75 4.75 32.09
N ASN A 233 -4.52 4.27 32.12
CA ASN A 233 -4.12 3.03 31.47
C ASN A 233 -4.87 1.81 32.06
N ALA A 234 -5.06 1.76 33.38
CA ALA A 234 -5.86 0.73 34.03
C ALA A 234 -7.36 0.76 33.65
N LEU A 235 -7.88 1.92 33.23
CA LEU A 235 -9.24 2.05 32.69
C LEU A 235 -9.34 1.60 31.23
N LYS A 236 -8.26 1.73 30.44
CA LYS A 236 -8.16 1.30 29.04
C LYS A 236 -8.01 -0.22 28.86
N GLU A 237 -7.34 -0.92 29.78
CA GLU A 237 -7.02 -2.36 29.66
C GLU A 237 -8.23 -3.33 29.88
N LYS A 238 -9.45 -2.99 29.45
CA LYS A 238 -10.61 -3.90 29.54
C LYS A 238 -11.49 -3.94 28.31
#